data_AF-A0A511R0T8-F1
#
_entry.id   AF-A0A511R0T8-F1
#
_cell.length_a   1.000
_cell.length_b   1.000
_cell.length_c   1.000
_cell.angle_alpha   90.00
_cell.angle_beta   90.00
_cell.angle_gamma   90.00
#
_symmetry.space_group_name_H-M   'P 1'
#
loop_
_entity.id
_entity.type
_entity.pdbx_description
1 polymer ?
#
loop_
_entity_poly.entity_id
_entity_poly.type
_entity_poly.pdbx_seq_one_letter_code
_entity_poly.pdbx_strand_id
1 'polypeptide(L)'
;MQALPHPHIPLQASEGSVLRARAMQAYLLDLRAVLTRYAEVPPVHLMVLDESDWKARVKHPYGFPFQRTSLREGLYLFLPARYPERLLWRLRETLVPAIKRAGKPPGQPSDFLDLNLGHEYAHAVAVAWKLRTRVRWVDEFLANYLYLLALQQALPELYPQAKQWGLLLAHLTPSQPSLGSYETRPKSLSDQLWFQGQFTLEATRLVEEKKDMLLKGLLQAAPLKKSTVHKLLVGLEPHLRNWFASFSPQRKPSSATTPQGLRWEELEGS
;
A
#
# COMPACT_ATOMS: atom_id res chain seq x y z
N MET A 1 11.39 -26.25 10.79
CA MET A 1 11.09 -25.44 9.60
C MET A 1 11.24 -26.29 8.34
N GLN A 2 10.30 -26.24 7.42
CA GLN A 2 10.31 -27.01 6.17
C GLN A 2 10.61 -26.09 4.98
N ALA A 3 11.58 -26.49 4.15
CA ALA A 3 11.88 -25.83 2.89
C ALA A 3 11.14 -26.53 1.74
N LEU A 4 10.50 -25.75 0.88
CA LEU A 4 9.79 -26.17 -0.31
C LEU A 4 10.38 -25.43 -1.50
N PRO A 5 11.29 -26.07 -2.26
CA PRO A 5 11.95 -25.41 -3.37
C PRO A 5 10.95 -25.10 -4.48
N HIS A 6 11.11 -23.93 -5.09
CA HIS A 6 10.40 -23.54 -6.30
C HIS A 6 11.31 -22.55 -7.06
N PRO A 7 11.41 -22.62 -8.39
CA PRO A 7 12.32 -21.77 -9.17
C PRO A 7 12.00 -20.26 -9.14
N HIS A 8 10.91 -19.85 -8.49
CA HIS A 8 10.35 -18.51 -8.64
C HIS A 8 9.88 -17.95 -7.30
N ILE A 9 9.15 -18.75 -6.52
CA ILE A 9 8.75 -18.40 -5.15
C ILE A 9 9.25 -19.49 -4.19
N PRO A 10 10.57 -19.62 -3.93
CA PRO A 10 11.06 -20.58 -2.95
C PRO A 10 10.40 -20.34 -1.60
N LEU A 11 9.94 -21.39 -0.94
CA LEU A 11 9.12 -21.29 0.27
C LEU A 11 9.82 -21.91 1.47
N GLN A 12 9.78 -21.23 2.61
CA GLN A 12 10.13 -21.79 3.92
C GLN A 12 8.97 -21.57 4.89
N ALA A 13 8.58 -22.63 5.59
CA ALA A 13 7.45 -22.60 6.52
C ALA A 13 7.84 -23.15 7.90
N SER A 14 7.37 -22.50 8.97
CA SER A 14 7.39 -23.08 10.31
C SER A 14 6.56 -24.36 10.38
N GLU A 15 6.81 -25.16 11.42
CA GLU A 15 6.06 -26.40 11.63
C GLU A 15 4.55 -26.14 11.67
N GLY A 16 3.75 -27.07 11.12
CA GLY A 16 2.29 -26.92 11.02
C GLY A 16 1.79 -25.84 10.05
N SER A 17 2.66 -25.05 9.42
CA SER A 17 2.27 -23.89 8.61
C SER A 17 2.28 -24.13 7.10
N VAL A 18 2.59 -25.36 6.68
CA VAL A 18 2.83 -25.75 5.27
C VAL A 18 1.61 -25.49 4.38
N LEU A 19 0.40 -25.78 4.86
CA LEU A 19 -0.82 -25.61 4.07
C LEU A 19 -1.05 -24.13 3.74
N ARG A 20 -1.00 -23.26 4.75
CA ARG A 20 -1.08 -21.80 4.58
C ARG A 20 0.02 -21.30 3.66
N ALA A 21 1.24 -21.81 3.85
CA ALA A 21 2.39 -21.43 3.06
C ALA A 21 2.23 -21.77 1.57
N ARG A 22 1.70 -22.96 1.26
CA ARG A 22 1.37 -23.37 -0.11
C ARG A 22 0.25 -22.53 -0.73
N ALA A 23 -0.80 -22.22 0.02
CA ALA A 23 -1.89 -21.36 -0.46
C ALA A 23 -1.36 -19.97 -0.84
N MET A 24 -0.49 -19.39 -0.01
CA MET A 24 0.12 -18.08 -0.28
C MET A 24 1.16 -18.14 -1.39
N GLN A 25 1.90 -19.23 -1.52
CA GLN A 25 2.80 -19.46 -2.65
C GLN A 25 2.02 -19.51 -3.97
N ALA A 26 0.89 -20.24 -4.02
CA ALA A 26 0.03 -20.32 -5.20
C ALA A 26 -0.50 -18.93 -5.60
N TYR A 27 -1.07 -18.21 -4.63
CA TYR A 27 -1.54 -16.83 -4.83
C TYR A 27 -0.46 -15.92 -5.45
N LEU A 28 0.77 -15.99 -4.96
CA LEU A 28 1.89 -15.20 -5.51
C LEU A 28 2.33 -15.66 -6.89
N LEU A 29 2.25 -16.96 -7.19
CA LEU A 29 2.56 -17.49 -8.52
C LEU A 29 1.55 -17.01 -9.57
N ASP A 30 0.27 -16.89 -9.21
CA ASP A 30 -0.78 -16.34 -10.08
C ASP A 30 -0.49 -14.86 -10.42
N LEU A 31 -0.16 -14.05 -9.42
CA LEU A 31 0.25 -12.65 -9.63
C LEU A 31 1.52 -12.56 -10.49
N ARG A 32 2.50 -13.44 -10.24
CA ARG A 32 3.75 -13.49 -11.00
C ARG A 32 3.48 -13.75 -12.48
N ALA A 33 2.59 -14.67 -12.82
CA ALA A 33 2.31 -15.05 -14.21
C ALA A 33 1.86 -13.88 -15.08
N VAL A 34 1.23 -12.87 -14.48
CA VAL A 34 0.89 -11.60 -15.16
C VAL A 34 2.11 -10.69 -15.25
N LEU A 35 2.78 -10.44 -14.13
CA LEU A 35 3.87 -9.47 -14.05
C LEU A 35 5.08 -9.86 -14.93
N THR A 36 5.39 -11.14 -15.04
CA THR A 36 6.54 -11.59 -15.86
C THR A 36 6.35 -11.43 -17.35
N ARG A 37 5.16 -11.06 -17.81
CA ARG A 37 4.92 -10.68 -19.22
C ARG A 37 5.55 -9.33 -19.57
N TYR A 38 5.85 -8.49 -18.57
CA TYR A 38 6.40 -7.14 -18.78
C TYR A 38 7.92 -7.10 -18.66
N ALA A 39 8.48 -7.77 -17.65
CA ALA A 39 9.91 -7.88 -17.44
C ALA A 39 10.24 -9.06 -16.51
N GLU A 40 11.48 -9.52 -16.55
CA GLU A 40 11.95 -10.62 -15.70
C GLU A 40 11.78 -10.28 -14.20
N VAL A 41 11.27 -11.25 -13.44
CA VAL A 41 11.22 -11.18 -11.97
C VAL A 41 12.09 -12.31 -11.42
N PRO A 42 13.20 -12.00 -10.74
CA PRO A 42 14.05 -13.01 -10.12
C PRO A 42 13.30 -13.70 -8.98
N PRO A 43 13.83 -14.82 -8.43
CA PRO A 43 13.17 -15.52 -7.35
C PRO A 43 12.88 -14.61 -6.14
N VAL A 44 11.65 -14.71 -5.59
CA VAL A 44 11.21 -14.01 -4.39
C VAL A 44 10.89 -15.04 -3.32
N HIS A 45 11.66 -15.06 -2.24
CA HIS A 45 11.54 -16.06 -1.18
C HIS A 45 10.36 -15.75 -0.26
N LEU A 46 9.43 -16.70 -0.12
CA LEU A 46 8.33 -16.60 0.84
C LEU A 46 8.71 -17.29 2.15
N MET A 47 8.62 -16.53 3.25
CA MET A 47 8.89 -16.98 4.61
C MET A 47 7.57 -16.95 5.41
N VAL A 48 6.98 -18.11 5.67
CA VAL A 48 5.76 -18.24 6.48
C VAL A 48 6.12 -18.76 7.86
N LEU A 49 6.27 -17.85 8.81
CA LEU A 49 6.94 -18.15 10.08
C LEU A 49 5.99 -18.01 11.26
N ASP A 50 6.12 -18.88 12.26
CA ASP A 50 5.55 -18.63 13.58
C ASP A 50 6.33 -17.53 14.33
N GLU A 51 5.89 -17.18 15.54
CA GLU A 51 6.51 -16.11 16.31
C GLU A 51 7.96 -16.40 16.72
N SER A 52 8.30 -17.67 16.98
CA SER A 52 9.64 -18.08 17.41
C SER A 52 10.63 -17.97 16.24
N ASP A 53 10.29 -18.60 15.12
CA ASP A 53 11.09 -18.56 13.89
C ASP A 53 11.20 -17.13 13.32
N TRP A 54 10.15 -16.32 13.46
CA TRP A 54 10.15 -14.92 13.06
C TRP A 54 11.17 -14.10 13.86
N LYS A 55 11.13 -14.20 15.20
CA LYS A 55 12.06 -13.48 16.09
C LYS A 55 13.52 -13.89 15.85
N ALA A 56 13.75 -15.15 15.47
CA ALA A 56 15.08 -15.63 15.13
C ALA A 56 15.65 -15.02 13.82
N ARG A 57 14.79 -14.54 12.91
CA ARG A 57 15.21 -14.10 11.56
C ARG A 57 15.13 -12.60 11.35
N VAL A 58 14.18 -11.91 12.00
CA VAL A 58 13.90 -10.50 11.74
C VAL A 58 13.62 -9.74 13.04
N LYS A 59 14.04 -8.47 13.07
CA LYS A 59 13.78 -7.55 14.19
C LYS A 59 12.39 -6.89 14.14
N HIS A 60 11.65 -7.11 13.05
CA HIS A 60 10.30 -6.55 12.89
C HIS A 60 9.33 -7.23 13.86
N PRO A 61 8.34 -6.51 14.41
CA PRO A 61 7.31 -7.13 15.24
C PRO A 61 6.57 -8.23 14.48
N TYR A 62 6.31 -9.36 15.14
CA TYR A 62 5.53 -10.45 14.56
C TYR A 62 4.09 -10.00 14.25
N GLY A 63 3.66 -10.16 13.00
CA GLY A 63 2.26 -10.02 12.60
C GLY A 63 2.00 -9.37 11.24
N PHE A 64 2.55 -8.21 10.93
CA PHE A 64 2.28 -7.59 9.61
C PHE A 64 3.14 -8.25 8.53
N PRO A 65 2.56 -8.63 7.38
CA PRO A 65 3.34 -9.04 6.23
C PRO A 65 4.27 -7.91 5.79
N PHE A 66 5.47 -8.23 5.32
CA PHE A 66 6.36 -7.21 4.78
C PHE A 66 7.35 -7.76 3.76
N GLN A 67 7.77 -6.89 2.84
CA GLN A 67 8.86 -7.13 1.91
C GLN A 67 10.21 -6.69 2.49
N ARG A 68 11.26 -7.49 2.21
CA ARG A 68 12.65 -7.11 2.50
C ARG A 68 13.56 -7.45 1.32
N THR A 69 14.40 -6.48 0.95
CA THR A 69 15.52 -6.70 0.02
C THR A 69 16.81 -6.85 0.82
N SER A 70 17.54 -7.94 0.61
CA SER A 70 18.89 -8.16 1.12
C SER A 70 19.87 -8.09 -0.05
N LEU A 71 20.90 -7.24 0.06
CA LEU A 71 21.93 -7.11 -0.98
C LEU A 71 22.74 -8.41 -1.19
N ARG A 72 22.75 -9.30 -0.18
CA ARG A 72 23.47 -10.58 -0.24
C ARG A 72 22.56 -11.77 -0.52
N GLU A 73 21.29 -11.67 -0.14
CA GLU A 73 20.42 -12.85 -0.03
C GLU A 73 19.18 -12.77 -0.95
N GLY A 74 18.90 -11.61 -1.58
CA GLY A 74 17.83 -11.48 -2.57
C GLY A 74 16.54 -10.83 -2.05
N LEU A 75 15.41 -11.20 -2.64
CA LEU A 75 14.08 -10.64 -2.35
C LEU A 75 13.30 -11.58 -1.44
N TYR A 76 12.76 -11.05 -0.35
CA TYR A 76 12.01 -11.82 0.65
C TYR A 76 10.66 -11.21 0.95
N LEU A 77 9.69 -12.07 1.18
CA LEU A 77 8.40 -11.76 1.78
C LEU A 77 8.28 -12.52 3.09
N PHE A 78 7.90 -11.82 4.13
CA PHE A 78 7.63 -12.41 5.44
C PHE A 78 6.14 -12.36 5.72
N LEU A 79 5.57 -13.49 6.09
CA LEU A 79 4.16 -13.67 6.43
C LEU A 79 4.06 -14.44 7.75
N PRO A 80 3.21 -14.04 8.71
CA PRO A 80 3.00 -14.87 9.88
C PRO A 80 2.25 -16.15 9.52
N ALA A 81 2.65 -17.25 10.14
CA ALA A 81 1.93 -18.51 10.14
C ALA A 81 0.51 -18.36 10.70
N ARG A 82 0.34 -17.48 11.69
CA ARG A 82 -0.96 -17.08 12.23
C ARG A 82 -0.90 -15.61 12.65
N TYR A 83 -1.85 -14.80 12.20
CA TYR A 83 -1.95 -13.43 12.65
C TYR A 83 -2.21 -13.36 14.16
N PRO A 84 -1.44 -12.57 14.92
CA PRO A 84 -1.69 -12.36 16.33
C PRO A 84 -3.09 -11.79 16.59
N GLU A 85 -3.80 -12.31 17.58
CA GLU A 85 -5.16 -11.83 17.90
C GLU A 85 -5.17 -10.35 18.27
N ARG A 86 -4.15 -9.87 18.99
CA ARG A 86 -3.95 -8.45 19.30
C ARG A 86 -3.87 -7.57 18.05
N LEU A 87 -3.27 -8.09 16.97
CA LEU A 87 -3.14 -7.37 15.71
C LEU A 87 -4.51 -7.27 15.04
N LEU A 88 -5.21 -8.41 14.92
CA LEU A 88 -6.54 -8.46 14.32
C LEU A 88 -7.53 -7.57 15.09
N TRP A 89 -7.47 -7.59 16.42
CA TRP A 89 -8.30 -6.73 17.27
C TRP A 89 -8.00 -5.25 17.04
N ARG A 90 -6.73 -4.84 17.06
CA ARG A 90 -6.33 -3.45 16.82
C ARG A 90 -6.73 -2.96 15.42
N LEU A 91 -6.66 -3.83 14.41
CA LEU A 91 -7.17 -3.53 13.07
C LEU A 91 -8.68 -3.30 13.10
N ARG A 92 -9.45 -4.19 13.73
CA ARG A 92 -10.91 -4.03 13.86
C ARG A 92 -11.26 -2.71 14.52
N GLU A 93 -10.64 -2.39 15.66
CA GLU A 93 -10.87 -1.13 16.36
C GLU A 93 -10.57 0.08 15.48
N THR A 94 -9.45 0.06 14.78
CA THR A 94 -9.04 1.16 13.89
C THR A 94 -10.06 1.35 12.75
N LEU A 95 -10.70 0.28 12.29
CA LEU A 95 -11.69 0.31 11.20
C LEU A 95 -13.09 0.72 11.65
N VAL A 96 -13.42 0.71 12.95
CA VAL A 96 -14.78 1.05 13.45
C VAL A 96 -15.30 2.39 12.90
N PRO A 97 -14.53 3.49 12.90
CA PRO A 97 -15.03 4.77 12.37
C PRO A 97 -15.36 4.72 10.87
N ALA A 98 -14.55 4.00 10.09
CA ALA A 98 -14.78 3.82 8.66
C ALA A 98 -16.02 2.96 8.40
N ILE A 99 -16.18 1.87 9.16
CA ILE A 99 -17.34 0.97 9.07
C ILE A 99 -18.65 1.72 9.37
N LYS A 100 -18.65 2.61 10.36
CA LYS A 100 -19.81 3.45 10.67
C LYS A 100 -20.22 4.38 9.51
N ARG A 101 -19.28 4.77 8.65
CA ARG A 101 -19.51 5.68 7.52
C ARG A 101 -19.82 4.94 6.21
N ALA A 102 -19.08 3.87 5.94
CA ALA A 102 -19.07 3.16 4.65
C ALA A 102 -19.88 1.86 4.66
N GLY A 103 -20.26 1.36 5.84
CA GLY A 103 -20.95 0.10 6.01
C GLY A 103 -20.02 -1.07 6.32
N LYS A 104 -20.49 -2.29 6.04
CA LYS A 104 -19.81 -3.53 6.44
C LYS A 104 -18.46 -3.70 5.71
N PRO A 105 -17.42 -4.23 6.39
CA PRO A 105 -16.18 -4.57 5.74
C PRO A 105 -16.38 -5.72 4.73
N PRO A 106 -15.56 -5.78 3.66
CA PRO A 106 -15.71 -6.78 2.60
C PRO A 106 -15.16 -8.17 2.99
N GLY A 107 -14.69 -8.35 4.22
CA GLY A 107 -14.14 -9.61 4.72
C GLY A 107 -13.62 -9.48 6.15
N GLN A 108 -12.94 -10.50 6.63
CA GLN A 108 -12.22 -10.43 7.90
C GLN A 108 -10.90 -9.66 7.74
N PRO A 109 -10.37 -9.05 8.81
CA PRO A 109 -9.05 -8.40 8.77
C PRO A 109 -7.91 -9.35 8.36
N SER A 110 -8.03 -10.65 8.64
CA SER A 110 -7.07 -11.66 8.16
C SER A 110 -7.04 -11.74 6.64
N ASP A 111 -8.21 -11.67 6.01
CA ASP A 111 -8.37 -11.77 4.56
C ASP A 111 -7.76 -10.53 3.90
N PHE A 112 -7.96 -9.36 4.49
CA PHE A 112 -7.28 -8.13 4.09
C PHE A 112 -5.76 -8.27 4.14
N LEU A 113 -5.20 -8.83 5.23
CA LEU A 113 -3.76 -8.97 5.38
C LEU A 113 -3.17 -10.00 4.40
N ASP A 114 -3.88 -11.11 4.15
CA ASP A 114 -3.47 -12.12 3.16
C ASP A 114 -3.53 -11.54 1.73
N LEU A 115 -4.59 -10.79 1.42
CA LEU A 115 -4.73 -10.09 0.15
C LEU A 115 -3.64 -9.01 -0.02
N ASN A 116 -3.25 -8.33 1.07
CA ASN A 116 -2.17 -7.35 1.06
C ASN A 116 -0.77 -7.97 0.87
N LEU A 117 -0.62 -9.30 0.94
CA LEU A 117 0.64 -9.96 0.56
C LEU A 117 1.00 -9.69 -0.92
N GLY A 118 -0.01 -9.50 -1.78
CA GLY A 118 0.22 -9.12 -3.18
C GLY A 118 0.87 -7.74 -3.32
N HIS A 119 0.54 -6.79 -2.43
CA HIS A 119 1.20 -5.48 -2.35
C HIS A 119 2.68 -5.62 -1.95
N GLU A 120 2.99 -6.46 -0.96
CA GLU A 120 4.38 -6.73 -0.57
C GLU A 120 5.18 -7.42 -1.69
N TYR A 121 4.54 -8.33 -2.44
CA TYR A 121 5.16 -8.90 -3.63
C TYR A 121 5.42 -7.86 -4.72
N ALA A 122 4.49 -6.92 -4.92
CA ALA A 122 4.66 -5.83 -5.87
C ALA A 122 5.84 -4.91 -5.49
N HIS A 123 6.12 -4.69 -4.20
CA HIS A 123 7.36 -4.03 -3.76
C HIS A 123 8.62 -4.78 -4.21
N ALA A 124 8.63 -6.12 -4.10
CA ALA A 124 9.75 -6.93 -4.56
C ALA A 124 9.94 -6.83 -6.09
N VAL A 125 8.83 -6.82 -6.84
CA VAL A 125 8.82 -6.62 -8.30
C VAL A 125 9.32 -5.23 -8.68
N ALA A 126 8.89 -4.18 -7.97
CA ALA A 126 9.36 -2.81 -8.19
C ALA A 126 10.88 -2.68 -7.95
N VAL A 127 11.44 -3.43 -7.00
CA VAL A 127 12.90 -3.51 -6.81
C VAL A 127 13.57 -4.20 -8.00
N ALA A 128 13.06 -5.36 -8.43
CA ALA A 128 13.60 -6.12 -9.55
C ALA A 128 13.64 -5.29 -10.85
N TRP A 129 12.58 -4.53 -11.11
CA TRP A 129 12.44 -3.69 -12.31
C TRP A 129 13.07 -2.30 -12.16
N LYS A 130 13.81 -2.05 -11.08
CA LYS A 130 14.47 -0.77 -10.80
C LYS A 130 13.50 0.43 -10.80
N LEU A 131 12.26 0.18 -10.38
CA LEU A 131 11.21 1.19 -10.22
C LEU A 131 11.23 1.83 -8.84
N ARG A 132 11.91 1.22 -7.86
CA ARG A 132 12.04 1.79 -6.52
C ARG A 132 12.81 3.10 -6.53
N THR A 133 12.21 4.15 -5.99
CA THR A 133 12.71 5.53 -6.02
C THR A 133 13.26 6.04 -4.70
N ARG A 134 12.95 5.35 -3.59
CA ARG A 134 13.22 5.79 -2.21
C ARG A 134 12.46 7.06 -1.82
N VAL A 135 11.39 7.38 -2.53
CA VAL A 135 10.33 8.29 -2.08
C VAL A 135 9.20 7.38 -1.60
N ARG A 136 8.93 7.38 -0.30
CA ARG A 136 8.10 6.34 0.33
C ARG A 136 6.71 6.28 -0.28
N TRP A 137 6.03 7.41 -0.43
CA TRP A 137 4.68 7.45 -0.99
C TRP A 137 4.65 6.98 -2.45
N VAL A 138 5.70 7.29 -3.23
CA VAL A 138 5.80 6.82 -4.62
C VAL A 138 5.96 5.31 -4.66
N ASP A 139 6.88 4.79 -3.86
CA ASP A 139 7.15 3.35 -3.80
C ASP A 139 5.86 2.57 -3.41
N GLU A 140 5.07 3.11 -2.47
CA GLU A 140 3.81 2.51 -1.99
C GLU A 140 2.66 2.65 -3.00
N PHE A 141 2.59 3.79 -3.70
CA PHE A 141 1.64 3.98 -4.80
C PHE A 141 1.94 3.03 -5.96
N LEU A 142 3.21 2.90 -6.35
CA LEU A 142 3.63 1.99 -7.42
C LEU A 142 3.37 0.53 -7.05
N ALA A 143 3.62 0.14 -5.79
CA ALA A 143 3.29 -1.20 -5.32
C ALA A 143 1.79 -1.49 -5.40
N ASN A 144 0.92 -0.56 -4.98
CA ASN A 144 -0.53 -0.68 -5.13
C ASN A 144 -0.94 -0.85 -6.61
N TYR A 145 -0.39 -0.03 -7.51
CA TYR A 145 -0.68 -0.10 -8.95
C TYR A 145 -0.26 -1.43 -9.57
N LEU A 146 0.98 -1.87 -9.33
CA LEU A 146 1.48 -3.15 -9.83
C LEU A 146 0.67 -4.33 -9.29
N TYR A 147 0.36 -4.29 -7.99
CA TYR A 147 -0.44 -5.30 -7.32
C TYR A 147 -1.84 -5.42 -7.93
N LEU A 148 -2.56 -4.30 -8.03
CA LEU A 148 -3.92 -4.28 -8.55
C LEU A 148 -3.98 -4.64 -10.04
N LEU A 149 -2.99 -4.21 -10.84
CA LEU A 149 -2.86 -4.60 -12.24
C LEU A 149 -2.73 -6.11 -12.41
N ALA A 150 -1.90 -6.74 -11.57
CA ALA A 150 -1.70 -8.19 -11.59
C ALA A 150 -2.95 -8.93 -11.08
N LEU A 151 -3.53 -8.46 -9.97
CA LEU A 151 -4.69 -9.07 -9.34
C LEU A 151 -5.90 -9.06 -10.27
N GLN A 152 -6.17 -7.95 -10.95
CA GLN A 152 -7.31 -7.85 -11.90
C GLN A 152 -7.24 -8.90 -13.01
N GLN A 153 -6.03 -9.23 -13.47
CA GLN A 153 -5.81 -10.15 -14.59
C GLN A 153 -5.68 -11.61 -14.15
N ALA A 154 -5.06 -11.85 -12.99
CA ALA A 154 -4.80 -13.20 -12.49
C ALA A 154 -5.99 -13.77 -11.69
N LEU A 155 -6.60 -12.94 -10.85
CA LEU A 155 -7.58 -13.33 -9.83
C LEU A 155 -8.71 -12.29 -9.80
N PRO A 156 -9.48 -12.16 -10.91
CA PRO A 156 -10.52 -11.15 -11.05
C PRO A 156 -11.62 -11.23 -9.99
N GLU A 157 -11.80 -12.38 -9.34
CA GLU A 157 -12.71 -12.59 -8.22
C GLU A 157 -12.25 -11.91 -6.92
N LEU A 158 -10.94 -11.75 -6.72
CA LEU A 158 -10.36 -11.08 -5.54
C LEU A 158 -10.19 -9.57 -5.75
N TYR A 159 -10.12 -9.11 -7.00
CA TYR A 159 -9.94 -7.70 -7.33
C TYR A 159 -11.04 -6.77 -6.75
N PRO A 160 -12.34 -7.08 -6.86
CA PRO A 160 -13.39 -6.30 -6.21
C PRO A 160 -13.21 -6.19 -4.69
N GLN A 161 -12.72 -7.25 -4.05
CA GLN A 161 -12.49 -7.26 -2.61
C GLN A 161 -11.34 -6.31 -2.23
N ALA A 162 -10.24 -6.30 -3.00
CA ALA A 162 -9.15 -5.35 -2.80
C ALA A 162 -9.62 -3.89 -2.95
N LYS A 163 -10.43 -3.61 -3.98
CA LYS A 163 -11.03 -2.29 -4.21
C LYS A 163 -11.94 -1.87 -3.05
N GLN A 164 -12.79 -2.78 -2.56
CA GLN A 164 -13.70 -2.50 -1.44
C GLN A 164 -12.94 -2.24 -0.13
N TRP A 165 -11.84 -2.95 0.11
CA TRP A 165 -10.95 -2.62 1.23
C TRP A 165 -10.38 -1.21 1.07
N GLY A 166 -9.85 -0.86 -0.10
CA GLY A 166 -9.36 0.49 -0.40
C GLY A 166 -10.39 1.59 -0.13
N LEU A 167 -11.63 1.37 -0.58
CA LEU A 167 -12.77 2.28 -0.32
C LEU A 167 -13.03 2.45 1.19
N LEU A 168 -13.12 1.35 1.93
CA LEU A 168 -13.31 1.40 3.38
C LEU A 168 -12.19 2.18 4.06
N LEU A 169 -10.93 1.87 3.72
CA LEU A 169 -9.77 2.53 4.32
C LEU A 169 -9.72 4.03 4.02
N ALA A 170 -10.16 4.45 2.83
CA ALA A 170 -10.22 5.86 2.44
C ALA A 170 -11.20 6.69 3.29
N HIS A 171 -12.16 6.06 3.98
CA HIS A 171 -13.10 6.71 4.90
C HIS A 171 -12.55 6.95 6.32
N LEU A 172 -11.34 6.47 6.62
CA LEU A 172 -10.62 6.81 7.85
C LEU A 172 -10.33 8.33 7.90
N THR A 173 -10.07 8.83 9.10
CA THR A 173 -9.74 10.26 9.29
C THR A 173 -8.27 10.36 9.68
N PRO A 174 -7.37 10.77 8.77
CA PRO A 174 -5.96 10.91 9.08
C PRO A 174 -5.73 12.16 9.94
N SER A 175 -4.70 12.11 10.79
CA SER A 175 -4.24 13.26 11.58
C SER A 175 -3.63 14.34 10.68
N GLN A 176 -2.92 13.94 9.62
CA GLN A 176 -2.27 14.83 8.65
C GLN A 176 -2.32 14.23 7.24
N PRO A 177 -3.32 14.61 6.41
CA PRO A 177 -3.49 14.09 5.04
C PRO A 177 -2.50 14.74 4.05
N SER A 178 -1.19 14.59 4.24
CA SER A 178 -0.20 15.14 3.29
C SER A 178 0.89 14.16 2.89
N LEU A 179 1.31 14.20 1.62
CA LEU A 179 2.43 13.37 1.15
C LEU A 179 3.76 13.77 1.85
N GLY A 180 3.91 15.04 2.25
CA GLY A 180 5.06 15.49 3.03
C GLY A 180 5.12 14.87 4.44
N SER A 181 3.98 14.78 5.14
CA SER A 181 3.91 14.07 6.42
C SER A 181 4.11 12.56 6.22
N TYR A 182 3.67 12.01 5.09
CA TYR A 182 3.93 10.63 4.70
C TYR A 182 5.43 10.28 4.67
N GLU A 183 6.26 11.18 4.14
CA GLU A 183 7.69 10.92 4.03
C GLU A 183 8.43 10.97 5.38
N THR A 184 8.05 11.92 6.24
CA THR A 184 8.94 12.41 7.32
C THR A 184 8.59 11.91 8.72
N ARG A 185 7.37 11.45 8.98
CA ARG A 185 6.89 11.15 10.34
C ARG A 185 6.55 9.67 10.56
N PRO A 186 6.78 9.14 11.78
CA PRO A 186 6.12 7.92 12.21
C PRO A 186 4.60 8.11 12.15
N LYS A 187 3.90 7.12 11.63
CA LYS A 187 2.45 7.21 11.38
C LYS A 187 1.70 6.31 12.35
N SER A 188 0.55 6.78 12.82
CA SER A 188 -0.41 5.90 13.47
C SER A 188 -0.90 4.83 12.49
N LEU A 189 -1.43 3.71 13.01
CA LEU A 189 -2.03 2.69 12.16
C LEU A 189 -3.17 3.26 11.30
N SER A 190 -4.00 4.13 11.87
CA SER A 190 -5.09 4.80 11.14
C SER A 190 -4.57 5.64 9.97
N ASP A 191 -3.50 6.40 10.17
CA ASP A 191 -2.90 7.20 9.09
C ASP A 191 -2.34 6.29 7.99
N GLN A 192 -1.61 5.23 8.36
CA GLN A 192 -1.05 4.28 7.39
C GLN A 192 -2.15 3.64 6.55
N LEU A 193 -3.20 3.16 7.19
CA LEU A 193 -4.35 2.56 6.52
C LEU A 193 -5.08 3.56 5.63
N TRP A 194 -5.27 4.80 6.08
CA TRP A 194 -5.89 5.83 5.24
C TRP A 194 -5.10 6.09 3.96
N PHE A 195 -3.78 6.25 4.04
CA PHE A 195 -2.93 6.40 2.86
C PHE A 195 -2.97 5.17 1.96
N GLN A 196 -2.95 3.96 2.53
CA GLN A 196 -3.14 2.73 1.76
C GLN A 196 -4.45 2.79 0.97
N GLY A 197 -5.55 3.17 1.62
CA GLY A 197 -6.85 3.38 0.96
C GLY A 197 -6.78 4.36 -0.20
N GLN A 198 -6.20 5.54 0.01
CA GLN A 198 -6.05 6.56 -1.06
C GLN A 198 -5.22 6.03 -2.24
N PHE A 199 -4.12 5.33 -1.97
CA PHE A 199 -3.26 4.76 -3.01
C PHE A 199 -3.96 3.63 -3.76
N THR A 200 -4.66 2.74 -3.06
CA THR A 200 -5.48 1.69 -3.67
C THR A 200 -6.55 2.28 -4.59
N LEU A 201 -7.24 3.36 -4.20
CA LEU A 201 -8.26 3.98 -5.04
C LEU A 201 -7.70 4.59 -6.32
N GLU A 202 -6.61 5.35 -6.23
CA GLU A 202 -6.01 5.96 -7.41
C GLU A 202 -5.39 4.90 -8.34
N ALA A 203 -4.75 3.88 -7.75
CA ALA A 203 -4.24 2.74 -8.51
C ALA A 203 -5.35 1.96 -9.21
N THR A 204 -6.49 1.73 -8.54
CA THR A 204 -7.69 1.10 -9.13
C THR A 204 -8.18 1.90 -10.33
N ARG A 205 -8.31 3.23 -10.19
CA ARG A 205 -8.73 4.11 -11.29
C ARG A 205 -7.82 3.96 -12.50
N LEU A 206 -6.51 3.99 -12.29
CA LEU A 206 -5.53 3.82 -13.35
C LEU A 206 -5.60 2.45 -14.02
N VAL A 207 -5.74 1.37 -13.24
CA VAL A 207 -5.89 0.01 -13.78
C VAL A 207 -7.17 -0.11 -14.62
N GLU A 208 -8.29 0.46 -14.16
CA GLU A 208 -9.57 0.38 -14.87
C GLU A 208 -9.60 1.25 -16.14
N GLU A 209 -9.07 2.47 -16.10
CA GLU A 209 -9.12 3.41 -17.23
C GLU A 209 -7.97 3.24 -18.23
N LYS A 210 -6.78 2.94 -17.72
CA LYS A 210 -5.51 2.98 -18.48
C LYS A 210 -4.79 1.63 -18.52
N LYS A 211 -5.29 0.62 -17.81
CA LYS A 211 -4.71 -0.74 -17.79
C LYS A 211 -3.22 -0.68 -17.45
N ASP A 212 -2.37 -1.14 -18.35
CA ASP A 212 -0.92 -1.28 -18.19
C ASP A 212 -0.11 -0.10 -18.76
N MET A 213 -0.75 0.99 -19.20
CA MET A 213 -0.07 2.11 -19.86
C MET A 213 0.97 2.77 -18.95
N LEU A 214 0.61 3.05 -17.69
CA LEU A 214 1.55 3.60 -16.72
C LEU A 214 2.75 2.66 -16.51
N LEU A 215 2.52 1.35 -16.39
CA LEU A 215 3.61 0.38 -16.24
C LEU A 215 4.57 0.41 -17.42
N LYS A 216 4.06 0.38 -18.66
CA LYS A 216 4.89 0.44 -19.87
C LYS A 216 5.76 1.70 -19.90
N GLY A 217 5.18 2.86 -19.56
CA GLY A 217 5.93 4.12 -19.48
C GLY A 217 7.00 4.12 -18.38
N LEU A 218 6.69 3.56 -17.21
CA LEU A 218 7.64 3.45 -16.11
C LEU A 218 8.83 2.52 -16.44
N LEU A 219 8.58 1.39 -17.11
CA LEU A 219 9.63 0.47 -17.55
C LEU A 219 10.55 1.09 -18.60
N GLN A 220 10.01 1.88 -19.53
CA GLN A 220 10.81 2.64 -20.50
C GLN A 220 11.70 3.68 -19.83
N ALA A 221 11.27 4.23 -18.69
CA ALA A 221 12.00 5.24 -17.92
C ALA A 221 12.90 4.65 -16.83
N ALA A 222 12.90 3.33 -16.62
CA ALA A 222 13.70 2.68 -15.58
C ALA A 222 15.22 2.77 -15.92
N PRO A 223 16.11 2.95 -14.93
CA PRO A 223 15.84 3.06 -13.50
C PRO A 223 15.27 4.44 -13.11
N LEU A 224 14.27 4.43 -12.23
CA LEU A 224 13.64 5.66 -11.77
C LEU A 224 14.55 6.42 -10.80
N LYS A 225 14.54 7.75 -10.90
CA LYS A 225 15.35 8.64 -10.06
C LYS A 225 14.46 9.46 -9.13
N LYS A 226 14.83 9.53 -7.85
CA LYS A 226 14.16 10.35 -6.84
C LYS A 226 13.91 11.80 -7.29
N SER A 227 14.88 12.41 -7.96
CA SER A 227 14.80 13.82 -8.39
C SER A 227 13.81 14.08 -9.52
N THR A 228 13.49 13.07 -10.34
CA THR A 228 12.67 13.25 -11.55
C THR A 228 11.36 12.48 -11.51
N VAL A 229 11.17 11.54 -10.57
CA VAL A 229 10.02 10.63 -10.57
C VAL A 229 8.68 11.35 -10.51
N HIS A 230 8.57 12.45 -9.76
CA HIS A 230 7.34 13.23 -9.72
C HIS A 230 6.98 13.82 -11.09
N LYS A 231 7.97 14.42 -11.79
CA LYS A 231 7.78 14.96 -13.14
C LYS A 231 7.43 13.86 -14.14
N LEU A 232 8.09 12.70 -14.01
CA LEU A 232 7.80 11.53 -14.84
C LEU A 232 6.36 11.05 -14.65
N LEU A 233 5.92 10.85 -13.40
CA LEU A 233 4.57 10.39 -13.10
C LEU A 233 3.50 11.33 -13.66
N VAL A 234 3.66 12.64 -13.49
CA VAL A 234 2.74 13.63 -14.07
C VAL A 234 2.83 13.68 -15.60
N GLY A 235 4.01 13.42 -16.17
CA GLY A 235 4.19 13.34 -17.63
C GLY A 235 3.49 12.12 -18.24
N LEU A 236 3.53 10.98 -17.56
CA LEU A 236 2.85 9.75 -17.96
C LEU A 236 1.34 9.84 -17.70
N GLU A 237 0.94 10.39 -16.55
CA GLU A 237 -0.45 10.51 -16.12
C GLU A 237 -0.75 11.91 -15.57
N PRO A 238 -1.16 12.87 -16.42
CA PRO A 238 -1.36 14.27 -16.04
C PRO A 238 -2.37 14.48 -14.90
N HIS A 239 -3.37 13.60 -14.76
CA HIS A 239 -4.35 13.66 -13.67
C HIS A 239 -3.70 13.58 -12.29
N LEU A 240 -2.57 12.89 -12.16
CA LEU A 240 -1.85 12.76 -10.89
C LEU A 240 -1.45 14.12 -10.32
N ARG A 241 -1.30 15.17 -11.14
CA ARG A 241 -1.06 16.53 -10.63
C ARG A 241 -2.17 17.00 -9.70
N ASN A 242 -3.43 16.77 -10.09
CA ASN A 242 -4.59 17.20 -9.30
C ASN A 242 -4.76 16.31 -8.07
N TRP A 243 -4.52 15.01 -8.23
CA TRP A 243 -4.54 14.08 -7.11
C TRP A 243 -3.45 14.40 -6.07
N PHE A 244 -2.22 14.70 -6.48
CA PHE A 244 -1.17 15.15 -5.55
C PHE A 244 -1.55 16.45 -4.83
N ALA A 245 -2.24 17.36 -5.52
CA ALA A 245 -2.71 18.61 -4.92
C ALA A 245 -3.74 18.39 -3.81
N SER A 246 -4.55 17.31 -3.85
CA SER A 246 -5.51 17.01 -2.78
C SER A 246 -4.86 16.64 -1.44
N PHE A 247 -3.56 16.32 -1.43
CA PHE A 247 -2.76 16.09 -0.22
C PHE A 247 -2.01 17.34 0.26
N SER A 248 -2.18 18.48 -0.41
CA SER A 248 -1.61 19.73 0.08
C SER A 248 -2.45 20.25 1.24
N PRO A 249 -1.85 20.86 2.28
CA PRO A 249 -2.62 21.51 3.34
C PRO A 249 -3.55 22.53 2.68
N GLN A 250 -4.87 22.35 2.83
CA GLN A 250 -5.79 23.39 2.44
C GLN A 250 -5.45 24.62 3.29
N ARG A 251 -5.02 25.71 2.65
CA ARG A 251 -4.96 27.01 3.32
C ARG A 251 -6.37 27.24 3.83
N LYS A 252 -6.56 27.21 5.15
CA LYS A 252 -7.78 27.76 5.75
C LYS A 252 -7.94 29.15 5.13
N PRO A 253 -9.11 29.51 4.56
CA PRO A 253 -9.32 30.89 4.18
C PRO A 253 -8.98 31.72 5.41
N SER A 254 -8.01 32.62 5.26
CA SER A 254 -7.68 33.59 6.29
C SER A 254 -9.02 34.20 6.71
N SER A 255 -9.38 34.07 7.98
CA SER A 255 -10.45 34.85 8.57
C SER A 255 -10.21 36.28 8.11
N ALA A 256 -11.08 36.75 7.22
CA ALA A 256 -10.99 38.08 6.67
C ALA A 256 -10.81 39.02 7.86
N THR A 257 -9.77 39.85 7.76
CA THR A 257 -9.57 41.01 8.60
C THR A 257 -10.90 41.74 8.68
N THR A 258 -11.60 41.62 9.80
CA THR A 258 -12.73 42.47 10.13
C THR A 258 -12.20 43.90 10.05
N PRO A 259 -12.76 44.78 9.21
CA PRO A 259 -12.41 46.19 9.28
C PRO A 259 -12.76 46.67 10.69
N GLN A 260 -11.74 47.01 11.48
CA GLN A 260 -11.91 47.89 12.63
C GLN A 260 -12.44 49.20 12.09
N GLY A 261 -13.72 49.48 12.36
CA GLY A 261 -14.35 50.72 11.95
C GLY A 261 -15.85 50.65 12.13
N LEU A 262 -16.31 50.84 13.37
CA LEU A 262 -17.43 51.70 13.76
C LEU A 262 -17.58 51.62 15.29
N ARG A 263 -17.16 52.69 15.97
CA ARG A 263 -17.32 52.91 17.41
C ARG A 263 -18.79 53.18 17.73
N TRP A 264 -19.27 52.65 18.84
CA TRP A 264 -20.62 52.80 19.38
C TRP A 264 -20.75 54.03 20.31
N GLU A 265 -20.27 55.22 19.93
CA GLU A 265 -20.20 56.37 20.87
C GLU A 265 -20.82 57.70 20.39
N GLU A 266 -21.73 57.73 19.41
CA GLU A 266 -22.44 58.99 19.06
C GLU A 266 -23.94 58.78 18.82
N LEU A 267 -24.67 58.32 19.86
CA LEU A 267 -26.13 58.40 19.93
C LEU A 267 -26.62 58.92 21.30
N GLU A 268 -25.97 59.97 21.81
CA GLU A 268 -26.55 60.86 22.82
C GLU A 268 -26.20 62.30 22.45
N GLY A 269 -27.20 63.08 22.02
CA GLY A 269 -27.05 64.53 21.85
C GLY A 269 -27.79 65.17 20.67
N SER A 270 -29.13 65.14 20.68
CA SER A 270 -30.03 66.27 20.32
C SER A 270 -31.47 65.86 20.55
#